data_AF-A0A1A9HJ19-F1
#
_entry.id   AF-A0A1A9HJ19-F1
#
_cell.length_a   1.000
_cell.length_b   1.000
_cell.length_c   1.000
_cell.angle_alpha   90.00
_cell.angle_beta   90.00
_cell.angle_gamma   90.00
#
_symmetry.space_group_name_H-M   'P 1'
#
loop_
_entity.id
_entity.type
_entity.pdbx_description
1 polymer ?
#
loop_
_entity_poly.entity_id
_entity_poly.type
_entity_poly.pdbx_seq_one_letter_code
_entity_poly.pdbx_strand_id
1 'polypeptide(L)'
;MASRRDSAQDRIRHRVAREFILNHHIDAIEAATREGNFTVTFRAAGAPTLHALSLGAGAKGHDVLEKTIKPGSVLKAYLDAGPEMLDRVRSAGIEGFVGHWHPETGALAGLYTTQKSPQGQRVILPIDMEDLEGSLRRLKQSPDWQRSLLSGDYDMHDLIVFQGAGRPRTALAGSHEEKRAIGRLNAAVARIDPNRPVGDREHRVVQHGPQVNFRSHMLSREKAKVHTDGGFLSAVARPGDFPLAACNRGTWSIIDNVDQLRQFYEDQGARIKESWHPEGVRRYAEIPGRSGIVKFGRAGG
;
A
#
# COMPACT_ATOMS: atom_id res chain seq x y z
N MET A 1 -31.22 16.35 11.99
CA MET A 1 -30.57 15.64 10.85
C MET A 1 -29.04 15.73 10.87
N ALA A 2 -28.41 16.79 11.39
CA ALA A 2 -26.94 16.91 11.53
C ALA A 2 -26.32 15.80 12.40
N SER A 3 -26.83 15.59 13.63
CA SER A 3 -26.33 14.60 14.60
C SER A 3 -26.21 13.15 14.08
N ARG A 4 -27.09 12.70 13.15
CA ARG A 4 -27.00 11.35 12.56
C ARG A 4 -25.93 11.24 11.47
N ARG A 5 -25.67 12.31 10.71
CA ARG A 5 -24.63 12.33 9.68
C ARG A 5 -23.23 12.38 10.30
N ASP A 6 -23.07 13.17 11.35
CA ASP A 6 -21.82 13.23 12.12
C ASP A 6 -21.49 11.84 12.70
N SER A 7 -22.49 11.16 13.29
CA SER A 7 -22.31 9.79 13.81
C SER A 7 -21.92 8.74 12.75
N ALA A 8 -22.29 8.95 11.48
CA ALA A 8 -21.95 8.02 10.40
C ALA A 8 -20.53 8.26 9.87
N GLN A 9 -20.15 9.52 9.70
CA GLN A 9 -18.78 9.89 9.33
C GLN A 9 -17.77 9.51 10.41
N ASP A 10 -18.12 9.66 11.69
CA ASP A 10 -17.26 9.23 12.80
C ASP A 10 -16.97 7.72 12.75
N ARG A 11 -17.99 6.90 12.46
CA ARG A 11 -17.81 5.44 12.30
C ARG A 11 -16.91 5.10 11.11
N ILE A 12 -17.07 5.80 9.99
CA ILE A 12 -16.23 5.62 8.80
C ILE A 12 -14.79 5.99 9.13
N ARG A 13 -14.55 7.17 9.75
CA ARG A 13 -13.22 7.61 10.17
C ARG A 13 -12.57 6.63 11.14
N HIS A 14 -13.32 6.08 12.10
CA HIS A 14 -12.81 5.02 12.98
C HIS A 14 -12.37 3.76 12.23
N ARG A 15 -13.13 3.32 11.21
CA ARG A 15 -12.73 2.18 10.37
C ARG A 15 -11.49 2.51 9.53
N VAL A 16 -11.43 3.70 8.95
CA VAL A 16 -10.25 4.20 8.20
C VAL A 16 -9.01 4.20 9.10
N ALA A 17 -9.12 4.75 10.32
CA ALA A 17 -8.07 4.83 11.32
C ALA A 17 -7.47 3.47 11.71
N ARG A 18 -8.32 2.43 11.72
CA ARG A 18 -7.96 1.09 12.16
C ARG A 18 -7.29 0.25 11.06
N GLU A 19 -7.72 0.44 9.81
CA GLU A 19 -7.41 -0.51 8.72
C GLU A 19 -6.53 0.08 7.61
N PHE A 20 -6.59 1.40 7.40
CA PHE A 20 -6.06 2.03 6.18
C PHE A 20 -5.00 3.10 6.47
N ILE A 21 -5.28 4.01 7.38
CA ILE A 21 -4.52 5.25 7.59
C ILE A 21 -4.39 5.48 9.09
N LEU A 22 -3.25 5.99 9.57
CA LEU A 22 -3.10 6.43 10.96
C LEU A 22 -4.13 7.50 11.32
N ASN A 23 -4.71 7.39 12.52
CA ASN A 23 -5.78 8.28 12.97
C ASN A 23 -5.43 9.77 12.84
N HIS A 24 -4.22 10.17 13.27
CA HIS A 24 -3.79 11.56 13.18
C HIS A 24 -3.51 12.05 11.76
N HIS A 25 -3.36 11.15 10.77
CA HIS A 25 -3.19 11.52 9.35
C HIS A 25 -4.51 11.76 8.61
N ILE A 26 -5.65 11.37 9.17
CA ILE A 26 -6.96 11.43 8.50
C ILE A 26 -7.27 12.86 8.04
N ASP A 27 -7.20 13.84 8.94
CA ASP A 27 -7.52 15.24 8.64
C ASP A 27 -6.56 15.85 7.62
N ALA A 28 -5.28 15.48 7.68
CA ALA A 28 -4.28 15.93 6.72
C ALA A 28 -4.60 15.44 5.30
N ILE A 29 -5.03 14.18 5.15
CA ILE A 29 -5.45 13.63 3.86
C ILE A 29 -6.74 14.28 3.38
N GLU A 30 -7.69 14.54 4.28
CA GLU A 30 -8.92 15.26 3.93
C GLU A 30 -8.63 16.67 3.39
N ALA A 31 -7.77 17.41 4.07
CA ALA A 31 -7.34 18.73 3.62
C ALA A 31 -6.64 18.65 2.26
N ALA A 32 -5.72 17.70 2.09
CA ALA A 32 -4.98 17.53 0.84
C ALA A 32 -5.89 17.24 -0.36
N THR A 33 -6.85 16.33 -0.21
CA THR A 33 -7.80 15.96 -1.27
C THR A 33 -8.77 17.10 -1.59
N ARG A 34 -9.24 17.82 -0.57
CA ARG A 34 -10.13 18.99 -0.70
C ARG A 34 -9.44 20.13 -1.44
N GLU A 35 -8.28 20.57 -0.96
CA GLU A 35 -7.49 21.65 -1.57
C GLU A 35 -6.96 21.27 -2.96
N GLY A 36 -6.61 19.99 -3.14
CA GLY A 36 -6.09 19.48 -4.40
C GLY A 36 -7.15 19.23 -5.46
N ASN A 37 -8.44 19.24 -5.09
CA ASN A 37 -9.57 18.85 -5.92
C ASN A 37 -9.34 17.49 -6.61
N PHE A 38 -9.04 16.46 -5.81
CA PHE A 38 -8.89 15.08 -6.25
C PHE A 38 -9.52 14.11 -5.23
N THR A 39 -9.76 12.89 -5.70
CA THR A 39 -10.15 11.75 -4.87
C THR A 39 -9.01 10.75 -4.83
N VAL A 40 -8.74 10.18 -3.67
CA VAL A 40 -7.82 9.06 -3.51
C VAL A 40 -8.54 7.88 -2.87
N THR A 41 -8.21 6.67 -3.31
CA THR A 41 -8.66 5.43 -2.68
C THR A 41 -7.45 4.63 -2.22
N PHE A 42 -7.54 3.98 -1.07
CA PHE A 42 -6.48 3.20 -0.45
C PHE A 42 -6.93 1.77 -0.20
N ARG A 43 -6.02 0.83 -0.39
CA ARG A 43 -6.15 -0.52 0.16
C ARG A 43 -5.80 -0.54 1.63
N ALA A 44 -6.27 -1.57 2.33
CA ALA A 44 -5.95 -1.76 3.72
C ALA A 44 -4.42 -1.96 3.89
N ALA A 45 -3.77 -1.02 4.57
CA ALA A 45 -2.39 -1.20 5.03
C ALA A 45 -2.33 -2.33 6.08
N GLY A 46 -3.37 -2.44 6.90
CA GLY A 46 -3.50 -3.41 7.98
C GLY A 46 -2.80 -2.98 9.27
N ALA A 47 -3.33 -3.47 10.41
CA ALA A 47 -2.91 -3.04 11.74
C ALA A 47 -1.39 -3.14 11.99
N PRO A 48 -0.67 -4.21 11.56
CA PRO A 48 0.79 -4.26 11.76
C PRO A 48 1.55 -3.14 11.04
N THR A 49 1.18 -2.83 9.79
CA THR A 49 1.82 -1.75 9.03
C THR A 49 1.53 -0.39 9.65
N LEU A 50 0.27 -0.15 10.05
CA LEU A 50 -0.09 1.08 10.76
C LEU A 50 0.66 1.21 12.08
N HIS A 51 0.77 0.15 12.86
CA HIS A 51 1.55 0.15 14.09
C HIS A 51 3.02 0.54 13.83
N ALA A 52 3.70 -0.10 12.88
CA ALA A 52 5.07 0.24 12.52
C ALA A 52 5.21 1.71 12.04
N LEU A 53 4.28 2.19 11.23
CA LEU A 53 4.27 3.60 10.80
C LEU A 53 4.04 4.56 11.98
N SER A 54 3.23 4.19 12.98
CA SER A 54 3.02 5.01 14.18
C SER A 54 4.29 5.14 15.04
N LEU A 55 5.18 4.14 14.98
CA LEU A 55 6.51 4.15 15.59
C LEU A 55 7.58 4.89 14.75
N GLY A 56 7.16 5.57 13.67
CA GLY A 56 8.05 6.37 12.85
C GLY A 56 8.81 5.60 11.77
N ALA A 57 8.46 4.33 11.50
CA ALA A 57 9.09 3.56 10.42
C ALA A 57 9.02 4.27 9.07
N GLY A 58 10.06 4.07 8.26
CA GLY A 58 10.02 4.41 6.84
C GLY A 58 9.02 3.54 6.09
N ALA A 59 8.64 3.92 4.88
CA ALA A 59 7.76 3.15 4.02
C ALA A 59 8.50 2.77 2.74
N LYS A 60 8.41 1.50 2.34
CA LYS A 60 9.15 0.99 1.19
C LYS A 60 8.65 1.59 -0.14
N GLY A 61 9.59 1.90 -1.03
CA GLY A 61 9.31 2.22 -2.44
C GLY A 61 9.36 0.99 -3.34
N HIS A 62 9.39 1.20 -4.65
CA HIS A 62 9.53 0.13 -5.64
C HIS A 62 10.88 -0.60 -5.61
N ASP A 63 11.86 -0.09 -4.85
CA ASP A 63 13.17 -0.73 -4.69
C ASP A 63 13.17 -1.92 -3.74
N VAL A 64 12.09 -2.13 -2.97
CA VAL A 64 11.92 -3.32 -2.11
C VAL A 64 10.61 -4.03 -2.43
N LEU A 65 10.72 -5.19 -3.09
CA LEU A 65 9.57 -6.00 -3.48
C LEU A 65 9.12 -6.97 -2.38
N GLU A 66 9.97 -7.20 -1.37
CA GLU A 66 9.71 -8.16 -0.31
C GLU A 66 8.56 -7.78 0.62
N LYS A 67 7.98 -8.79 1.27
CA LYS A 67 6.75 -8.65 2.04
C LYS A 67 7.02 -8.15 3.45
N THR A 68 6.08 -7.36 3.94
CA THR A 68 5.96 -7.04 5.37
C THR A 68 5.74 -8.30 6.20
N ILE A 69 6.34 -8.35 7.39
CA ILE A 69 6.10 -9.35 8.43
C ILE A 69 4.68 -9.13 8.96
N LYS A 70 3.78 -10.04 8.63
CA LYS A 70 2.36 -10.04 8.98
C LYS A 70 1.93 -11.49 9.25
N PRO A 71 0.79 -11.74 9.90
CA PRO A 71 0.36 -13.10 10.20
C PRO A 71 0.37 -14.01 8.97
N GLY A 72 -0.18 -13.53 7.85
CA GLY A 72 -0.22 -14.30 6.61
C GLY A 72 1.14 -14.61 5.98
N SER A 73 2.16 -13.73 6.13
CA SER A 73 3.50 -14.02 5.61
C SER A 73 4.25 -15.00 6.50
N VAL A 74 4.16 -14.84 7.82
CA VAL A 74 4.81 -15.74 8.79
C VAL A 74 4.20 -17.14 8.75
N LEU A 75 2.86 -17.25 8.79
CA LEU A 75 2.17 -18.55 8.70
C LEU A 75 2.50 -19.29 7.40
N LYS A 76 2.63 -18.56 6.29
CA LYS A 76 3.04 -19.14 5.01
C LYS A 76 4.50 -19.62 5.02
N ALA A 77 5.39 -18.87 5.67
CA ALA A 77 6.82 -19.17 5.70
C ALA A 77 7.15 -20.39 6.57
N TYR A 78 6.50 -20.53 7.72
CA TYR A 78 6.86 -21.53 8.73
C TYR A 78 5.84 -22.66 8.90
N LEU A 79 4.75 -22.65 8.13
CA LEU A 79 3.70 -23.68 8.13
C LEU A 79 3.25 -24.01 9.57
N ASP A 80 3.50 -25.23 10.04
CA ASP A 80 3.09 -25.71 11.37
C ASP A 80 3.73 -24.93 12.52
N ALA A 81 4.96 -24.45 12.36
CA ALA A 81 5.64 -23.59 13.34
C ALA A 81 5.19 -22.11 13.25
N GLY A 82 4.33 -21.77 12.29
CA GLY A 82 3.87 -20.41 12.03
C GLY A 82 3.30 -19.66 13.23
N PRO A 83 2.41 -20.24 14.05
CA PRO A 83 1.87 -19.57 15.24
C PRO A 83 2.96 -19.21 16.25
N GLU A 84 3.88 -20.13 16.55
CA GLU A 84 4.99 -19.88 17.47
C GLU A 84 5.92 -18.78 16.94
N MET A 85 6.27 -18.84 15.65
CA MET A 85 7.12 -17.83 15.03
C MET A 85 6.44 -16.46 14.98
N LEU A 86 5.12 -16.43 14.83
CA LEU A 86 4.34 -15.19 14.87
C LEU A 86 4.38 -14.55 16.26
N ASP A 87 4.29 -15.35 17.32
CA ASP A 87 4.41 -14.85 18.69
C ASP A 87 5.83 -14.35 18.97
N ARG A 88 6.87 -15.04 18.48
CA ARG A 88 8.26 -14.58 18.58
C ARG A 88 8.47 -13.21 17.92
N VAL A 89 8.00 -13.01 16.69
CA VAL A 89 8.16 -11.70 15.99
C VAL A 89 7.36 -10.58 16.66
N ARG A 90 6.22 -10.90 17.27
CA ARG A 90 5.41 -9.97 18.06
C ARG A 90 6.10 -9.55 19.35
N SER A 91 6.59 -10.53 20.12
CA SER A 91 7.36 -10.28 21.34
C SER A 91 8.62 -9.46 21.06
N ALA A 92 9.26 -9.72 19.92
CA ALA A 92 10.42 -8.95 19.48
C ALA A 92 10.07 -7.54 18.97
N GLY A 93 8.80 -7.24 18.74
CA GLY A 93 8.33 -5.94 18.25
C GLY A 93 8.64 -5.67 16.78
N ILE A 94 8.87 -6.71 15.96
CA ILE A 94 9.23 -6.57 14.55
C ILE A 94 8.08 -6.89 13.57
N GLU A 95 6.89 -7.21 14.09
CA GLU A 95 5.67 -7.32 13.27
C GLU A 95 5.36 -5.95 12.62
N GLY A 96 5.01 -5.95 11.33
CA GLY A 96 4.69 -4.74 10.58
C GLY A 96 5.87 -4.13 9.81
N PHE A 97 7.10 -4.56 10.04
CA PHE A 97 8.27 -4.15 9.25
C PHE A 97 8.50 -5.05 8.03
N VAL A 98 9.30 -4.59 7.08
CA VAL A 98 9.63 -5.33 5.86
C VAL A 98 10.72 -6.35 6.16
N GLY A 99 10.38 -7.62 6.01
CA GLY A 99 11.31 -8.72 6.18
C GLY A 99 12.14 -8.95 4.92
N HIS A 100 13.36 -9.44 5.12
CA HIS A 100 14.14 -10.14 4.11
C HIS A 100 13.93 -11.64 4.32
N TRP A 101 13.39 -12.32 3.31
CA TRP A 101 12.98 -13.71 3.35
C TRP A 101 13.93 -14.54 2.51
N HIS A 102 14.46 -15.62 3.08
CA HIS A 102 15.39 -16.51 2.41
C HIS A 102 14.72 -17.11 1.16
N PRO A 103 15.34 -17.04 -0.03
CA PRO A 103 14.68 -17.40 -1.28
C PRO A 103 14.33 -18.90 -1.37
N GLU A 104 15.15 -19.76 -0.76
CA GLU A 104 14.96 -21.22 -0.82
C GLU A 104 14.00 -21.74 0.26
N THR A 105 14.21 -21.38 1.53
CA THR A 105 13.42 -21.87 2.66
C THR A 105 12.17 -21.03 2.93
N GLY A 106 12.11 -19.80 2.42
CA GLY A 106 11.05 -18.85 2.73
C GLY A 106 11.11 -18.28 4.15
N ALA A 107 12.10 -18.67 4.97
CA ALA A 107 12.24 -18.23 6.35
C ALA A 107 12.67 -16.75 6.43
N LEU A 108 12.29 -16.08 7.51
CA LEU A 108 12.71 -14.71 7.78
C LEU A 108 14.18 -14.68 8.19
N ALA A 109 15.01 -13.97 7.42
CA ALA A 109 16.46 -13.92 7.57
C ALA A 109 17.00 -12.51 7.88
N GLY A 110 16.18 -11.47 7.71
CA GLY A 110 16.59 -10.11 8.05
C GLY A 110 15.47 -9.09 8.01
N LEU A 111 15.84 -7.83 8.23
CA LEU A 111 14.97 -6.66 8.19
C LEU A 111 15.54 -5.62 7.24
N TYR A 112 14.68 -5.05 6.38
CA TYR A 112 15.08 -3.95 5.52
C TYR A 112 15.16 -2.65 6.29
N THR A 113 16.27 -1.93 6.11
CA THR A 113 16.49 -0.63 6.73
C THR A 113 16.18 0.52 5.76
N THR A 114 15.99 1.72 6.30
CA THR A 114 15.87 2.97 5.52
C THR A 114 17.19 3.35 4.86
N GLN A 115 18.32 2.81 5.31
CA GLN A 115 19.64 3.12 4.79
C GLN A 115 19.91 2.43 3.45
N LYS A 116 20.73 3.09 2.62
CA LYS A 116 21.28 2.53 1.39
C LYS A 116 22.79 2.45 1.50
N SER A 117 23.36 1.38 0.97
CA SER A 117 24.80 1.25 0.75
C SER A 117 25.28 2.33 -0.24
N PRO A 118 26.59 2.57 -0.33
CA PRO A 118 27.16 3.48 -1.34
C PRO A 118 26.77 3.12 -2.78
N GLN A 119 26.47 1.84 -3.05
CA GLN A 119 26.00 1.34 -4.34
C GLN A 119 24.48 1.52 -4.55
N GLY A 120 23.79 2.15 -3.61
CA GLY A 120 22.35 2.42 -3.66
C GLY A 120 21.45 1.24 -3.29
N GLN A 121 22.02 0.12 -2.85
CA GLN A 121 21.25 -1.05 -2.42
C GLN A 121 20.78 -0.88 -0.98
N ARG A 122 19.61 -1.41 -0.63
CA ARG A 122 19.12 -1.35 0.75
C ARG A 122 20.00 -2.18 1.68
N VAL A 123 20.33 -1.61 2.83
CA VAL A 123 21.00 -2.36 3.89
C VAL A 123 19.98 -3.27 4.56
N ILE A 124 20.32 -4.56 4.66
CA ILE A 124 19.54 -5.58 5.35
C ILE A 124 20.23 -5.84 6.68
N LEU A 125 19.48 -5.71 7.77
CA LEU A 125 19.92 -6.14 9.09
C LEU A 125 19.64 -7.64 9.22
N PRO A 126 20.66 -8.51 9.29
CA PRO A 126 20.44 -9.94 9.50
C PRO A 126 19.79 -10.17 10.87
N ILE A 127 18.86 -11.13 10.93
CA ILE A 127 18.28 -11.60 12.17
C ILE A 127 18.44 -13.11 12.28
N ASP A 128 18.45 -13.59 13.51
CA ASP A 128 18.42 -15.01 13.81
C ASP A 128 17.09 -15.34 14.48
N MET A 129 16.29 -16.23 13.90
CA MET A 129 14.99 -16.60 14.46
C MET A 129 15.09 -17.56 15.65
N GLU A 130 16.25 -18.19 15.84
CA GLU A 130 16.57 -19.00 17.01
C GLU A 130 17.02 -18.13 18.19
N ASP A 131 17.78 -17.05 17.92
CA ASP A 131 18.18 -16.02 18.89
C ASP A 131 17.75 -14.59 18.46
N LEU A 132 16.43 -14.37 18.41
CA LEU A 132 15.87 -13.12 17.89
C LEU A 132 16.19 -11.90 18.76
N GLU A 133 16.13 -12.05 20.08
CA GLU A 133 16.48 -10.96 20.98
C GLU A 133 17.99 -10.65 20.97
N GLY A 134 18.84 -11.68 20.88
CA GLY A 134 20.29 -11.48 20.75
C GLY A 134 20.66 -10.76 19.45
N SER A 135 20.08 -11.19 18.32
CA SER A 135 20.34 -10.58 17.01
C SER A 135 19.81 -9.14 16.89
N LEU A 136 18.70 -8.81 17.55
CA LEU A 136 18.12 -7.44 17.55
C LEU A 136 18.73 -6.51 18.61
N ARG A 137 19.53 -7.02 19.55
CA ARG A 137 20.02 -6.25 20.71
C ARG A 137 20.68 -4.93 20.32
N ARG A 138 21.56 -4.94 19.31
CA ARG A 138 22.27 -3.73 18.85
C ARG A 138 21.32 -2.71 18.23
N LEU A 139 20.34 -3.17 17.46
CA LEU A 139 19.32 -2.30 16.88
C LEU A 139 18.53 -1.60 17.99
N LYS A 140 18.03 -2.38 18.96
CA LYS A 140 17.19 -1.90 20.07
C LYS A 140 17.91 -1.02 21.09
N GLN A 141 19.24 -0.85 21.00
CA GLN A 141 19.98 0.12 21.82
C GLN A 141 19.70 1.57 21.41
N SER A 142 19.22 1.81 20.19
CA SER A 142 18.77 3.12 19.75
C SER A 142 17.32 3.35 20.20
N PRO A 143 16.99 4.47 20.89
CA PRO A 143 15.63 4.74 21.36
C PRO A 143 14.55 4.73 20.27
N ASP A 144 14.89 5.16 19.04
CA ASP A 144 13.97 5.26 17.90
C ASP A 144 14.34 4.27 16.78
N TRP A 145 14.83 3.09 17.15
CA TRP A 145 15.34 2.11 16.19
C TRP A 145 14.33 1.74 15.09
N GLN A 146 13.04 1.81 15.36
CA GLN A 146 11.96 1.55 14.40
C GLN A 146 12.02 2.49 13.19
N ARG A 147 12.43 3.74 13.40
CA ARG A 147 12.65 4.73 12.33
C ARG A 147 13.72 4.28 11.34
N SER A 148 14.67 3.46 11.79
CA SER A 148 15.72 2.94 10.91
C SER A 148 15.24 1.80 10.00
N LEU A 149 14.01 1.30 10.18
CA LEU A 149 13.45 0.19 9.41
C LEU A 149 12.38 0.63 8.43
N LEU A 150 12.16 -0.20 7.40
CA LEU A 150 11.07 -0.03 6.44
C LEU A 150 9.83 -0.81 6.88
N SER A 151 8.66 -0.25 6.58
CA SER A 151 7.32 -0.82 6.67
C SER A 151 6.64 -0.77 5.29
N GLY A 152 5.39 -1.23 5.21
CA GLY A 152 4.50 -0.90 4.10
C GLY A 152 4.12 0.58 4.08
N ASP A 153 3.62 1.06 2.95
CA ASP A 153 3.10 2.42 2.78
C ASP A 153 1.55 2.42 2.79
N TYR A 154 0.96 3.59 2.59
CA TYR A 154 -0.46 3.74 2.28
C TYR A 154 -0.68 3.36 0.81
N ASP A 155 -0.96 2.07 0.60
CA ASP A 155 -1.12 1.48 -0.72
C ASP A 155 -2.30 2.10 -1.48
N MET A 156 -1.99 3.05 -2.37
CA MET A 156 -2.99 3.74 -3.18
C MET A 156 -3.58 2.79 -4.22
N HIS A 157 -4.91 2.73 -4.24
CA HIS A 157 -5.67 1.96 -5.20
C HIS A 157 -5.97 2.75 -6.49
N ASP A 158 -6.48 3.98 -6.36
CA ASP A 158 -6.76 4.92 -7.45
C ASP A 158 -6.62 6.38 -6.97
N LEU A 159 -6.33 7.26 -7.92
CA LEU A 159 -6.31 8.71 -7.81
C LEU A 159 -7.13 9.31 -8.97
N ILE A 160 -8.33 9.82 -8.66
CA ILE A 160 -9.21 10.49 -9.63
C ILE A 160 -9.00 12.00 -9.53
N VAL A 161 -8.73 12.65 -10.65
CA VAL A 161 -8.56 14.09 -10.75
C VAL A 161 -9.78 14.74 -11.43
N PHE A 162 -10.12 15.93 -10.95
CA PHE A 162 -11.24 16.74 -11.44
C PHE A 162 -10.76 17.98 -12.22
N GLN A 163 -9.48 18.02 -12.59
CA GLN A 163 -8.87 19.16 -13.27
C GLN A 163 -8.84 18.94 -14.80
N GLY A 164 -8.99 20.03 -15.55
CA GLY A 164 -8.93 20.04 -17.02
C GLY A 164 -10.31 19.95 -17.71
N ALA A 165 -10.28 19.95 -19.04
CA ALA A 165 -11.49 19.78 -19.86
C ALA A 165 -11.88 18.30 -19.94
N GLY A 166 -13.17 18.01 -19.77
CA GLY A 166 -13.73 16.66 -19.89
C GLY A 166 -14.20 16.07 -18.56
N ARG A 167 -14.43 14.76 -18.56
CA ARG A 167 -14.94 14.03 -17.40
C ARG A 167 -13.81 13.78 -16.37
N PRO A 168 -14.12 13.71 -15.07
CA PRO A 168 -13.19 13.23 -14.07
C PRO A 168 -12.58 11.89 -14.45
N ARG A 169 -11.29 11.70 -14.17
CA ARG A 169 -10.54 10.54 -14.64
C ARG A 169 -9.42 10.18 -13.67
N THR A 170 -9.00 8.92 -13.71
CA THR A 170 -7.74 8.47 -13.12
C THR A 170 -6.57 9.31 -13.65
N ALA A 171 -5.69 9.76 -12.76
CA ALA A 171 -4.44 10.42 -13.13
C ALA A 171 -3.54 9.45 -13.90
N LEU A 172 -2.91 9.92 -14.97
CA LEU A 172 -2.03 9.06 -15.78
C LEU A 172 -0.74 8.72 -15.01
N ALA A 173 -0.26 7.49 -15.16
CA ALA A 173 0.96 7.00 -14.53
C ALA A 173 2.16 7.92 -14.79
N GLY A 174 2.83 8.38 -13.74
CA GLY A 174 4.01 9.24 -13.80
C GLY A 174 3.75 10.69 -14.24
N SER A 175 2.48 11.07 -14.45
CA SER A 175 2.09 12.42 -14.86
C SER A 175 2.38 13.47 -13.78
N HIS A 176 2.41 14.74 -14.18
CA HIS A 176 2.51 15.86 -13.24
C HIS A 176 1.32 15.89 -12.26
N GLU A 177 0.11 15.50 -12.71
CA GLU A 177 -1.08 15.42 -11.86
C GLU A 177 -0.91 14.40 -10.74
N GLU A 178 -0.46 13.18 -11.08
CA GLU A 178 -0.21 12.10 -10.11
C GLU A 178 0.86 12.52 -9.09
N LYS A 179 2.00 13.00 -9.57
CA LYS A 179 3.11 13.46 -8.71
C LYS A 179 2.70 14.61 -7.80
N ARG A 180 1.90 15.55 -8.31
CA ARG A 180 1.39 16.70 -7.54
C ARG A 180 0.42 16.25 -6.45
N ALA A 181 -0.48 15.30 -6.72
CA ALA A 181 -1.40 14.78 -5.72
C ALA A 181 -0.67 14.00 -4.62
N ILE A 182 0.25 13.08 -4.98
CA ILE A 182 1.09 12.35 -4.02
C ILE A 182 1.94 13.32 -3.18
N GLY A 183 2.52 14.33 -3.83
CA GLY A 183 3.27 15.38 -3.16
C GLY A 183 2.41 16.15 -2.15
N ARG A 184 1.16 16.48 -2.50
CA ARG A 184 0.20 17.14 -1.59
C ARG A 184 -0.16 16.27 -0.39
N LEU A 185 -0.44 14.98 -0.61
CA LEU A 185 -0.74 14.03 0.48
C LEU A 185 0.42 13.97 1.48
N ASN A 186 1.63 13.70 0.99
CA ASN A 186 2.81 13.61 1.84
C ASN A 186 3.17 14.95 2.49
N ALA A 187 3.02 16.08 1.80
CA ALA A 187 3.27 17.39 2.38
C ALA A 187 2.26 17.76 3.47
N ALA A 188 1.00 17.35 3.34
CA ALA A 188 0.00 17.57 4.39
C ALA A 188 0.32 16.73 5.63
N VAL A 189 0.70 15.46 5.47
CA VAL A 189 1.15 14.60 6.56
C VAL A 189 2.40 15.15 7.24
N ALA A 190 3.40 15.59 6.45
CA ALA A 190 4.64 16.14 6.98
C ALA A 190 4.46 17.40 7.84
N ARG A 191 3.36 18.15 7.69
CA ARG A 191 3.06 19.31 8.55
C ARG A 191 2.67 18.93 9.97
N ILE A 192 2.16 17.72 10.17
CA ILE A 192 1.60 17.27 11.45
C ILE A 192 2.37 16.10 12.07
N ASP A 193 3.17 15.39 11.28
CA ASP A 193 3.93 14.23 11.73
C ASP A 193 5.45 14.50 11.62
N PRO A 194 6.13 14.74 12.76
CA PRO A 194 7.57 15.04 12.76
C PRO A 194 8.42 13.86 12.30
N ASN A 195 7.89 12.63 12.31
CA ASN A 195 8.62 11.48 11.77
C ASN A 195 8.72 11.50 10.25
N ARG A 196 7.98 12.39 9.57
CA ARG A 196 7.78 12.33 8.11
C ARG A 196 8.09 13.67 7.44
N PRO A 197 9.28 14.26 7.67
CA PRO A 197 9.58 15.58 7.13
C PRO A 197 9.61 15.55 5.60
N VAL A 198 9.22 16.65 4.96
CA VAL A 198 9.02 16.74 3.49
C VAL A 198 10.25 16.28 2.68
N GLY A 199 11.45 16.57 3.19
CA GLY A 199 12.73 16.23 2.56
C GLY A 199 13.14 14.76 2.68
N ASP A 200 12.56 14.04 3.65
CA ASP A 200 12.89 12.63 3.90
C ASP A 200 11.97 11.73 3.07
N ARG A 201 12.50 11.25 1.95
CA ARG A 201 11.72 10.43 1.00
C ARG A 201 11.37 9.07 1.57
N GLU A 202 12.22 8.51 2.43
CA GLU A 202 12.02 7.17 2.99
C GLU A 202 10.87 7.13 3.98
N HIS A 203 10.54 8.26 4.60
CA HIS A 203 9.48 8.36 5.61
C HIS A 203 8.16 8.90 5.09
N ARG A 204 8.04 9.09 3.77
CA ARG A 204 6.75 9.39 3.13
C ARG A 204 5.80 8.22 3.29
N VAL A 205 4.53 8.52 3.53
CA VAL A 205 3.50 7.48 3.71
C VAL A 205 2.89 7.02 2.40
N VAL A 206 3.02 7.79 1.32
CA VAL A 206 2.63 7.36 -0.02
C VAL A 206 3.88 7.35 -0.89
N GLN A 207 4.36 6.16 -1.26
CA GLN A 207 5.64 6.01 -1.95
C GLN A 207 5.50 5.88 -3.46
N HIS A 208 4.42 5.28 -3.92
CA HIS A 208 4.21 4.98 -5.35
C HIS A 208 2.87 5.44 -5.89
N GLY A 209 2.74 5.37 -7.22
CA GLY A 209 1.47 5.62 -7.92
C GLY A 209 0.40 4.57 -7.58
N PRO A 210 -0.86 4.84 -7.95
CA PRO A 210 -1.97 3.96 -7.63
C PRO A 210 -1.98 2.67 -8.44
N GLN A 211 -2.51 1.60 -7.85
CA GLN A 211 -2.66 0.27 -8.44
C GLN A 211 -3.37 0.27 -9.80
N VAL A 212 -4.38 1.12 -10.01
CA VAL A 212 -5.11 1.22 -11.29
C VAL A 212 -4.19 1.38 -12.50
N ASN A 213 -3.04 2.04 -12.30
CA ASN A 213 -2.01 2.33 -13.29
C ASN A 213 -0.99 1.19 -13.47
N PHE A 214 -1.06 0.11 -12.69
CA PHE A 214 -0.08 -0.98 -12.74
C PHE A 214 0.10 -1.55 -14.16
N ARG A 215 -1.00 -1.88 -14.85
CA ARG A 215 -0.92 -2.46 -16.21
C ARG A 215 -0.27 -1.51 -17.22
N SER A 216 -0.67 -0.24 -17.21
CA SER A 216 -0.12 0.76 -18.14
C SER A 216 1.35 1.04 -17.85
N HIS A 217 1.73 1.07 -16.57
CA HIS A 217 3.13 1.16 -16.15
C HIS A 217 3.94 -0.05 -16.66
N MET A 218 3.50 -1.27 -16.36
CA MET A 218 4.20 -2.49 -16.79
C MET A 218 4.37 -2.57 -18.30
N LEU A 219 3.36 -2.22 -19.09
CA LEU A 219 3.45 -2.26 -20.55
C LEU A 219 4.34 -1.16 -21.15
N SER A 220 4.46 -0.01 -20.48
CA SER A 220 5.24 1.14 -20.98
C SER A 220 6.70 1.15 -20.51
N ARG A 221 6.98 0.59 -19.33
CA ARG A 221 8.30 0.61 -18.68
C ARG A 221 8.93 -0.76 -18.53
N GLU A 222 8.14 -1.81 -18.37
CA GLU A 222 8.62 -3.16 -18.00
C GLU A 222 8.07 -4.24 -18.94
N LYS A 223 7.90 -3.92 -20.23
CA LYS A 223 7.31 -4.83 -21.23
C LYS A 223 8.06 -6.17 -21.31
N ALA A 224 9.38 -6.15 -21.18
CA ALA A 224 10.22 -7.35 -21.16
C ALA A 224 9.85 -8.26 -19.98
N LYS A 225 9.64 -7.70 -18.79
CA LYS A 225 9.23 -8.46 -17.60
C LYS A 225 7.85 -9.09 -17.78
N VAL A 226 6.88 -8.37 -18.34
CA VAL A 226 5.55 -8.93 -18.66
C VAL A 226 5.66 -10.12 -19.61
N HIS A 227 6.57 -10.05 -20.59
CA HIS A 227 6.81 -11.15 -21.51
C HIS A 227 7.45 -12.35 -20.81
N THR A 228 8.49 -12.13 -20.01
CA THR A 228 9.17 -13.18 -19.21
C THR A 228 8.21 -13.85 -18.23
N ASP A 229 7.45 -13.08 -17.47
CA ASP A 229 6.48 -13.58 -16.49
C ASP A 229 5.25 -14.21 -17.17
N GLY A 230 5.05 -13.93 -18.47
CA GLY A 230 3.92 -14.43 -19.28
C GLY A 230 2.57 -13.80 -18.92
N GLY A 231 2.57 -12.71 -18.16
CA GLY A 231 1.36 -12.08 -17.65
C GLY A 231 1.63 -10.96 -16.64
N PHE A 232 0.64 -10.68 -15.81
CA PHE A 232 0.67 -9.65 -14.78
C PHE A 232 0.48 -10.27 -13.40
N LEU A 233 1.07 -9.65 -12.37
CA LEU A 233 0.82 -10.06 -10.99
C LEU A 233 -0.65 -9.82 -10.61
N SER A 234 -1.37 -10.89 -10.26
CA SER A 234 -2.83 -10.88 -10.01
C SER A 234 -3.23 -9.87 -8.93
N ALA A 235 -2.46 -9.85 -7.83
CA ALA A 235 -2.73 -9.05 -6.64
C ALA A 235 -2.80 -7.53 -6.88
N VAL A 236 -2.17 -7.03 -7.95
CA VAL A 236 -2.16 -5.60 -8.32
C VAL A 236 -2.76 -5.33 -9.70
N ALA A 237 -3.07 -6.38 -10.47
CA ALA A 237 -3.72 -6.24 -11.77
C ALA A 237 -5.25 -6.09 -11.66
N ARG A 238 -5.85 -6.84 -10.74
CA ARG A 238 -7.30 -6.84 -10.46
C ARG A 238 -7.73 -5.57 -9.70
N PRO A 239 -9.04 -5.30 -9.53
CA PRO A 239 -9.52 -4.19 -8.68
C PRO A 239 -9.16 -4.33 -7.19
N GLY A 240 -8.38 -5.36 -6.84
CA GLY A 240 -7.79 -5.51 -5.53
C GLY A 240 -8.70 -6.20 -4.52
N ASP A 241 -8.17 -6.31 -3.32
CA ASP A 241 -8.87 -6.82 -2.16
C ASP A 241 -9.70 -5.69 -1.56
N PHE A 242 -10.98 -5.96 -1.35
CA PHE A 242 -11.89 -5.06 -0.65
C PHE A 242 -11.87 -5.37 0.85
N PRO A 243 -12.17 -4.41 1.74
CA PRO A 243 -12.63 -3.04 1.47
C PRO A 243 -11.54 -2.06 0.99
N LEU A 244 -11.97 -0.96 0.36
CA LEU A 244 -11.15 0.23 0.06
C LEU A 244 -11.64 1.43 0.89
N ALA A 245 -10.72 2.26 1.36
CA ALA A 245 -11.05 3.57 1.95
C ALA A 245 -10.91 4.66 0.89
N ALA A 246 -11.96 5.44 0.69
CA ALA A 246 -11.99 6.49 -0.32
C ALA A 246 -12.15 7.86 0.34
N CYS A 247 -11.20 8.76 0.07
CA CYS A 247 -11.29 10.17 0.46
C CYS A 247 -11.59 11.02 -0.77
N ASN A 248 -12.84 11.43 -0.91
CA ASN A 248 -13.30 12.31 -2.00
C ASN A 248 -13.38 13.74 -1.47
N ARG A 249 -12.40 14.57 -1.84
CA ARG A 249 -12.36 16.01 -1.50
C ARG A 249 -12.66 16.30 -0.02
N GLY A 250 -12.08 15.49 0.85
CA GLY A 250 -12.21 15.61 2.29
C GLY A 250 -13.41 14.93 2.93
N THR A 251 -14.09 14.01 2.23
CA THR A 251 -15.12 13.14 2.81
C THR A 251 -14.69 11.67 2.66
N TRP A 252 -14.74 10.91 3.75
CA TRP A 252 -14.43 9.49 3.72
C TRP A 252 -15.66 8.63 3.42
N SER A 253 -15.40 7.53 2.73
CA SER A 253 -16.33 6.43 2.49
C SER A 253 -15.58 5.11 2.44
N ILE A 254 -16.28 4.00 2.66
CA ILE A 254 -15.74 2.66 2.48
C ILE A 254 -16.44 2.01 1.30
N ILE A 255 -15.66 1.34 0.47
CA ILE A 255 -16.09 0.59 -0.70
C ILE A 255 -15.80 -0.88 -0.40
N ASP A 256 -16.83 -1.68 -0.13
CA ASP A 256 -16.69 -3.06 0.34
C ASP A 256 -16.65 -4.09 -0.81
N ASN A 257 -16.94 -3.69 -2.06
CA ASN A 257 -16.89 -4.60 -3.21
C ASN A 257 -16.79 -3.85 -4.56
N VAL A 258 -16.66 -4.62 -5.64
CA VAL A 258 -16.48 -4.11 -7.01
C VAL A 258 -17.71 -3.36 -7.55
N ASP A 259 -18.92 -3.72 -7.12
CA ASP A 259 -20.14 -3.04 -7.55
C ASP A 259 -20.24 -1.65 -6.91
N GLN A 260 -19.92 -1.55 -5.62
CA GLN A 260 -19.77 -0.27 -4.93
C GLN A 260 -18.62 0.55 -5.51
N LEU A 261 -17.53 -0.09 -5.94
CA LEU A 261 -16.45 0.61 -6.64
C LEU A 261 -16.96 1.21 -7.94
N ARG A 262 -17.68 0.45 -8.78
CA ARG A 262 -18.29 0.97 -10.01
C ARG A 262 -19.19 2.17 -9.70
N GLN A 263 -20.11 2.04 -8.75
CA GLN A 263 -21.00 3.12 -8.34
C GLN A 263 -20.22 4.36 -7.88
N PHE A 264 -19.13 4.17 -7.12
CA PHE A 264 -18.28 5.26 -6.66
C PHE A 264 -17.64 6.07 -7.81
N TYR A 265 -17.24 5.44 -8.93
CA TYR A 265 -16.78 6.18 -10.11
C TYR A 265 -17.93 6.95 -10.77
N GLU A 266 -19.11 6.32 -10.90
CA GLU A 266 -20.29 6.93 -11.52
C GLU A 266 -20.76 8.18 -10.76
N ASP A 267 -20.81 8.10 -9.43
CA ASP A 267 -21.18 9.22 -8.55
C ASP A 267 -20.22 10.42 -8.70
N GLN A 268 -18.99 10.17 -9.15
CA GLN A 268 -17.99 11.20 -9.43
C GLN A 268 -17.99 11.65 -10.89
N GLY A 269 -18.84 11.08 -11.75
CA GLY A 269 -18.83 11.31 -13.20
C GLY A 269 -17.61 10.72 -13.91
N ALA A 270 -16.86 9.85 -13.24
CA ALA A 270 -15.72 9.13 -13.79
C ALA A 270 -16.16 7.79 -14.41
N ARG A 271 -15.23 7.11 -15.08
CA ARG A 271 -15.44 5.75 -15.58
C ARG A 271 -14.45 4.80 -14.94
N ILE A 272 -14.96 3.71 -14.37
CA ILE A 272 -14.12 2.61 -13.91
C ILE A 272 -13.39 1.99 -15.11
N LYS A 273 -12.19 1.50 -14.87
CA LYS A 273 -11.39 0.78 -15.87
C LYS A 273 -12.14 -0.45 -16.36
N GLU A 274 -12.20 -0.65 -17.67
CA GLU A 274 -12.89 -1.78 -18.31
C GLU A 274 -12.54 -3.14 -17.71
N SER A 275 -11.25 -3.36 -17.40
CA SER A 275 -10.76 -4.62 -16.83
C SER A 275 -11.21 -4.89 -15.39
N TRP A 276 -11.75 -3.87 -14.74
CA TRP A 276 -12.27 -3.89 -13.37
C TRP A 276 -13.79 -3.78 -13.34
N HIS A 277 -14.42 -3.49 -14.48
CA HIS A 277 -15.86 -3.45 -14.59
C HIS A 277 -16.43 -4.87 -14.42
N PRO A 278 -17.42 -5.10 -13.55
CA PRO A 278 -18.00 -6.44 -13.32
C PRO A 278 -18.51 -7.07 -14.63
N GLU A 279 -19.18 -6.27 -15.44
CA GLU A 279 -19.70 -6.66 -16.76
C GLU A 279 -18.73 -6.36 -17.91
N GLY A 280 -17.47 -6.03 -17.60
CA GLY A 280 -16.47 -5.70 -18.60
C GLY A 280 -16.19 -6.89 -19.52
N VAL A 281 -16.03 -6.59 -20.82
CA VAL A 281 -15.69 -7.58 -21.85
C VAL A 281 -14.23 -8.00 -21.80
N ARG A 282 -13.38 -7.24 -21.07
CA ARG A 282 -11.97 -7.57 -20.84
C ARG A 282 -11.76 -7.97 -19.39
N ARG A 283 -11.06 -9.07 -19.13
CA ARG A 283 -10.84 -9.60 -17.77
C ARG A 283 -9.43 -10.15 -17.59
N TYR A 284 -9.05 -10.35 -16.33
CA TYR A 284 -7.83 -11.03 -15.94
C TYR A 284 -8.12 -12.49 -15.62
N ALA A 285 -7.66 -13.40 -16.48
CA ALA A 285 -7.81 -14.84 -16.32
C ALA A 285 -6.57 -15.44 -15.66
N GLU A 286 -6.77 -16.42 -14.78
CA GLU A 286 -5.67 -17.23 -14.24
C GLU A 286 -4.98 -18.02 -15.36
N ILE A 287 -3.69 -18.25 -15.22
CA ILE A 287 -2.92 -19.08 -16.14
C ILE A 287 -2.71 -20.45 -15.48
N PRO A 288 -3.17 -21.56 -16.08
CA PRO A 288 -2.93 -22.89 -15.55
C PRO A 288 -1.44 -23.14 -15.28
N GLY A 289 -1.12 -23.64 -14.09
CA GLY A 289 0.26 -23.91 -13.67
C GLY A 289 1.08 -22.67 -13.26
N ARG A 290 0.52 -21.45 -13.26
CA ARG A 290 1.22 -20.23 -12.81
C ARG A 290 0.40 -19.48 -11.74
N SER A 291 0.56 -19.91 -10.49
CA SER A 291 -0.13 -19.28 -9.35
C SER A 291 0.25 -17.81 -9.21
N GLY A 292 -0.75 -16.94 -9.09
CA GLY A 292 -0.56 -15.51 -8.85
C GLY A 292 -0.26 -14.67 -10.10
N ILE A 293 -0.17 -15.28 -11.29
CA ILE A 293 0.01 -14.57 -12.56
C ILE A 293 -1.26 -14.69 -13.41
N VAL A 294 -1.73 -13.55 -13.93
CA VAL A 294 -2.93 -13.46 -14.75
C VAL A 294 -2.65 -12.91 -16.13
N LYS A 295 -3.41 -13.38 -17.13
CA LYS A 295 -3.38 -12.85 -18.48
C LYS A 295 -4.56 -11.92 -18.69
N PHE A 296 -4.31 -10.80 -19.38
CA PHE A 296 -5.36 -9.89 -19.81
C PHE A 296 -5.96 -10.36 -21.14
N GLY A 297 -7.26 -10.64 -21.16
CA GLY A 297 -7.95 -11.23 -22.31
C GLY A 297 -9.38 -10.71 -22.47
N ARG A 298 -10.11 -11.26 -23.45
CA ARG A 298 -11.57 -11.09 -23.54
C ARG A 298 -12.25 -12.15 -22.68
N ALA A 299 -13.42 -11.86 -22.13
CA ALA A 299 -14.23 -12.88 -21.49
C ALA A 299 -14.64 -13.94 -22.54
N GLY A 300 -14.30 -15.21 -22.29
CA GLY A 300 -14.69 -16.34 -23.15
C GLY A 300 -13.75 -16.67 -24.32
N GLY A 301 -12.47 -16.28 -24.27
CA GLY A 301 -11.46 -16.66 -25.27
C GLY A 301 -10.08 -16.88 -24.66
#